data_AF-U5W1J8-F1
#
_entry.id   AF-U5W1J8-F1
#
_cell.length_a   1.000
_cell.length_b   1.000
_cell.length_c   1.000
_cell.angle_alpha   90.00
_cell.angle_beta   90.00
_cell.angle_gamma   90.00
#
_symmetry.space_group_name_H-M   'P 1'
#
loop_
_entity.id
_entity.type
_entity.pdbx_description
1 polymer ?
#
loop_
_entity_poly.entity_id
_entity_poly.type
_entity_poly.pdbx_seq_one_letter_code
_entity_poly.pdbx_strand_id
1 'polypeptide(L)'
;MQPRPPRLFEADDVLSGRISLDGYPFRLIYLVISAASFYAGTSIHPGDLGRVDVLLSAAELLETRGWQTVSVDAGGKLLCLRRVG
;
A
#
# COMPACT_ATOMS: atom_id res chain seq x y z
N MET A 1 -11.81 -9.39 22.91
CA MET A 1 -10.57 -8.67 22.51
C MET A 1 -10.88 -7.97 21.19
N GLN A 2 -10.67 -6.66 21.07
CA GLN A 2 -10.80 -6.01 19.76
C GLN A 2 -9.71 -6.51 18.82
N PRO A 3 -10.02 -6.82 17.56
CA PRO A 3 -9.02 -7.25 16.59
C PRO A 3 -7.99 -6.13 16.39
N ARG A 4 -6.71 -6.52 16.31
CA ARG A 4 -5.63 -5.58 16.03
C ARG A 4 -5.89 -4.90 14.67
N PRO A 5 -5.75 -3.57 14.56
CA PRO A 5 -5.89 -2.90 13.27
C PRO A 5 -4.97 -3.53 12.19
N PRO A 6 -5.38 -3.57 10.92
CA PRO A 6 -4.56 -4.13 9.85
C PRO A 6 -3.26 -3.35 9.61
N ARG A 7 -2.36 -3.88 8.80
CA ARG A 7 -1.17 -3.15 8.32
C ARG A 7 -1.01 -3.23 6.81
N LEU A 8 -1.83 -4.03 6.16
CA LEU A 8 -1.82 -4.29 4.74
C LEU A 8 -3.08 -3.68 4.17
N PHE A 9 -2.93 -2.87 3.12
CA PHE A 9 -4.02 -2.18 2.46
C PHE A 9 -3.88 -2.33 0.95
N GLU A 10 -5.01 -2.49 0.26
CA GLU A 10 -5.01 -2.49 -1.20
C GLU A 10 -4.96 -1.06 -1.72
N ALA A 11 -4.15 -0.82 -2.75
CA ALA A 11 -3.96 0.49 -3.34
C ALA A 11 -5.28 1.08 -3.90
N ASP A 12 -6.12 0.24 -4.50
CA ASP A 12 -7.42 0.64 -5.04
C ASP A 12 -8.37 1.17 -3.95
N ASP A 13 -8.42 0.51 -2.79
CA ASP A 13 -9.27 0.92 -1.67
C ASP A 13 -8.85 2.28 -1.08
N VAL A 14 -7.54 2.58 -1.09
CA VAL A 14 -7.01 3.88 -0.67
C VAL A 14 -7.40 4.96 -1.68
N LEU A 15 -7.19 4.72 -2.97
CA LEU A 15 -7.49 5.69 -4.03
C LEU A 15 -8.99 5.92 -4.19
N SER A 16 -9.81 4.89 -4.01
CA SER A 16 -11.27 5.00 -4.07
C SER A 16 -11.88 5.64 -2.80
N GLY A 17 -11.07 5.90 -1.77
CA GLY A 17 -11.53 6.41 -0.48
C GLY A 17 -12.33 5.40 0.35
N ARG A 18 -12.34 4.11 -0.03
CA ARG A 18 -12.93 3.03 0.79
C ARG A 18 -12.19 2.87 2.11
N ILE A 19 -10.88 3.12 2.08
CA ILE A 19 -10.02 3.16 3.25
C ILE A 19 -9.42 4.56 3.39
N SER A 20 -9.61 5.16 4.56
CA SER A 20 -8.86 6.33 4.98
C SER A 20 -7.83 5.94 6.05
N LEU A 21 -6.63 6.49 5.91
CA LEU A 21 -5.51 6.31 6.84
C LEU A 21 -5.25 7.58 7.67
N ASP A 22 -6.18 8.52 7.65
CA ASP A 22 -6.12 9.71 8.48
C ASP A 22 -6.33 9.32 9.95
N GLY A 23 -5.40 9.69 10.82
CA GLY A 23 -5.42 9.29 12.24
C GLY A 23 -5.12 7.81 12.49
N TYR A 24 -4.60 7.07 11.49
CA TYR A 24 -4.31 5.65 11.65
C TYR A 24 -3.25 5.40 12.75
N PRO A 25 -3.47 4.45 13.68
CA PRO A 25 -2.64 4.33 14.88
C PRO A 25 -1.24 3.76 14.63
N PHE A 26 -1.03 3.05 13.50
CA PHE A 26 0.29 2.52 13.16
C PHE A 26 1.08 3.48 12.27
N ARG A 27 2.35 3.67 12.62
CA ARG A 27 3.30 4.47 11.84
C ARG A 27 3.94 3.73 10.67
N LEU A 28 3.66 2.44 10.50
CA LEU A 28 4.22 1.62 9.44
C LEU A 28 3.14 0.73 8.86
N ILE A 29 2.97 0.80 7.54
CA ILE A 29 1.96 0.08 6.77
C ILE A 29 2.55 -0.44 5.46
N TYR A 30 1.79 -1.31 4.80
CA TYR A 30 2.10 -1.88 3.51
C TYR A 30 0.95 -1.61 2.55
N LEU A 31 1.29 -1.15 1.35
CA LEU A 31 0.37 -1.11 0.21
C LEU A 31 0.67 -2.27 -0.72
N VAL A 32 -0.38 -2.86 -1.27
CA VAL A 32 -0.31 -3.91 -2.29
C VAL A 32 -1.29 -3.66 -3.42
N ILE A 33 -0.96 -4.21 -4.58
CA ILE A 33 -1.85 -4.26 -5.74
C ILE A 33 -3.14 -5.04 -5.45
N SER A 34 -3.02 -6.10 -4.66
CA SER A 34 -4.13 -6.90 -4.12
C SER A 34 -3.60 -7.76 -2.97
N ALA A 35 -4.40 -7.95 -1.92
CA ALA A 35 -4.08 -8.81 -0.80
C ALA A 35 -3.87 -10.28 -1.24
N ALA A 36 -4.58 -10.73 -2.30
CA ALA A 36 -4.36 -12.04 -2.89
C ALA A 36 -2.98 -12.16 -3.56
N SER A 37 -2.45 -11.05 -4.09
CA SER A 37 -1.15 -11.00 -4.74
C SER A 37 0.03 -10.94 -3.75
N PHE A 38 -0.22 -10.60 -2.48
CA PHE A 38 0.82 -10.57 -1.44
C PHE A 38 1.47 -11.96 -1.23
N TYR A 39 0.71 -13.03 -1.41
CA TYR A 39 1.17 -14.42 -1.26
C TYR A 39 1.50 -15.10 -2.59
N ALA A 40 1.22 -14.46 -3.73
CA ALA A 40 1.54 -14.97 -5.05
C ALA A 40 2.96 -14.57 -5.47
N GLY A 41 3.53 -15.27 -6.46
CA GLY A 41 4.92 -15.06 -6.90
C GLY A 41 5.32 -13.59 -7.08
N THR A 42 6.56 -13.27 -6.71
CA THR A 42 7.10 -11.92 -6.64
C THR A 42 7.54 -11.33 -7.99
N SER A 43 7.35 -12.07 -9.09
CA SER A 43 7.69 -11.61 -10.45
C SER A 43 6.62 -10.67 -10.99
N ILE A 44 7.01 -9.50 -11.50
CA ILE A 44 6.14 -8.62 -12.29
C ILE A 44 5.96 -9.21 -13.69
N HIS A 45 4.70 -9.39 -14.09
CA HIS A 45 4.36 -9.67 -15.49
C HIS A 45 3.98 -8.36 -16.19
N PRO A 46 4.15 -8.26 -17.52
CA PRO A 46 3.74 -7.06 -18.27
C PRO A 46 2.29 -6.63 -18.01
N GLY A 47 1.39 -7.58 -17.76
CA GLY A 47 -0.02 -7.29 -17.42
C GLY A 47 -0.21 -6.65 -16.02
N ASP A 48 0.80 -6.69 -15.15
CA ASP A 48 0.75 -6.07 -13.83
C ASP A 48 1.12 -4.58 -13.85
N LEU A 49 1.72 -4.07 -14.94
CA LEU A 49 2.26 -2.70 -15.00
C LEU A 49 1.20 -1.64 -14.69
N GLY A 50 0.00 -1.75 -15.26
CA GLY A 50 -1.09 -0.82 -14.96
C GLY A 50 -1.54 -0.88 -13.49
N ARG A 51 -1.35 -2.02 -12.81
CA ARG A 51 -1.65 -2.14 -11.38
C ARG A 51 -0.51 -1.60 -10.50
N VAL A 52 0.73 -1.65 -10.99
CA VAL A 52 1.86 -0.97 -10.36
C VAL A 52 1.65 0.55 -10.38
N ASP A 53 1.12 1.11 -11.48
CA ASP A 53 0.77 2.53 -11.54
C ASP A 53 -0.28 2.92 -10.49
N VAL A 54 -1.29 2.06 -10.26
CA VAL A 54 -2.27 2.23 -9.17
C VAL A 54 -1.59 2.20 -7.80
N LEU A 55 -0.64 1.28 -7.59
CA LEU A 55 0.11 1.19 -6.34
C LEU A 55 0.95 2.44 -6.07
N LEU A 56 1.66 2.94 -7.08
CA LEU A 56 2.46 4.16 -6.99
C LEU A 56 1.58 5.38 -6.76
N SER A 57 0.47 5.51 -7.49
CA SER A 57 -0.51 6.60 -7.32
C SER A 57 -1.07 6.65 -5.90
N ALA A 58 -1.36 5.47 -5.30
CA ALA A 58 -1.82 5.39 -3.92
C ALA A 58 -0.74 5.85 -2.93
N ALA A 59 0.53 5.51 -3.17
CA ALA A 59 1.63 5.98 -2.35
C ALA A 59 1.82 7.50 -2.46
N GLU A 60 1.81 8.06 -3.67
CA GLU A 60 1.89 9.50 -3.91
C GLU A 60 0.77 10.26 -3.18
N LEU A 61 -0.47 9.76 -3.26
CA LEU A 61 -1.59 10.32 -2.51
C LEU A 61 -1.32 10.32 -1.00
N LEU A 62 -0.81 9.22 -0.45
CA LEU A 62 -0.49 9.14 0.98
C LEU A 62 0.70 10.01 1.38
N GLU A 63 1.66 10.24 0.47
CA GLU A 63 2.77 11.14 0.69
C GLU A 63 2.29 12.59 0.90
N THR A 64 1.26 13.03 0.16
CA THR A 64 0.60 14.32 0.44
C THR A 64 -0.07 14.39 1.83
N ARG A 65 -0.28 13.25 2.48
CA ARG A 65 -0.92 13.12 3.79
C ARG A 65 0.07 12.73 4.90
N GLY A 66 1.36 12.96 4.70
CA GLY A 66 2.39 12.72 5.72
C GLY A 66 2.83 11.26 5.83
N TRP A 67 2.68 10.47 4.77
CA TRP A 67 3.38 9.19 4.66
C TRP A 67 4.66 9.34 3.83
N GLN A 68 5.55 8.37 3.91
CA GLN A 68 6.78 8.32 3.13
C GLN A 68 7.03 6.87 2.73
N THR A 69 7.27 6.64 1.44
CA THR A 69 7.74 5.36 0.95
C THR A 69 9.16 5.09 1.46
N VAL A 70 9.37 3.99 2.17
CA VAL A 70 10.68 3.62 2.75
C VAL A 70 11.28 2.36 2.15
N SER A 71 10.47 1.52 1.49
CA SER A 71 10.95 0.34 0.78
C SER A 71 9.97 -0.09 -0.31
N VAL A 72 10.52 -0.71 -1.36
CA VAL A 72 9.82 -1.37 -2.45
C VAL A 72 10.23 -2.84 -2.43
N ASP A 73 9.28 -3.76 -2.42
CA ASP A 73 9.55 -5.20 -2.35
C ASP A 73 8.65 -5.97 -3.33
N ALA A 74 8.77 -7.31 -3.35
CA ALA A 74 8.00 -8.23 -4.17
C ALA A 74 8.00 -7.84 -5.66
N GLY A 75 9.20 -7.50 -6.15
CA GLY A 75 9.41 -7.06 -7.53
C GLY A 75 8.80 -5.70 -7.87
N GLY A 76 8.26 -4.94 -6.91
CA GLY A 76 7.55 -3.68 -7.14
C GLY A 76 6.05 -3.74 -6.83
N LYS A 77 5.54 -4.88 -6.35
CA LYS A 77 4.11 -5.10 -6.04
C LYS A 77 3.72 -4.73 -4.60
N LEU A 78 4.71 -4.40 -3.78
CA LEU A 78 4.54 -4.03 -2.39
C LEU A 78 5.35 -2.77 -2.08
N LEU A 79 4.68 -1.81 -1.44
CA LEU A 79 5.33 -0.62 -0.89
C LEU A 79 5.22 -0.64 0.63
N CYS A 80 6.33 -0.41 1.31
CA CYS A 80 6.35 -0.13 2.74
C CYS A 80 6.34 1.38 2.94
N LEU A 81 5.36 1.88 3.70
CA LEU A 81 5.23 3.29 4.02
C LEU A 81 5.37 3.52 5.51
N ARG A 82 6.02 4.63 5.85
CA ARG A 82 6.19 5.11 7.22
C ARG A 82 5.53 6.48 7.36
N ARG A 83 4.82 6.71 8.46
CA ARG A 83 4.28 8.02 8.82
C ARG A 83 5.42 8.98 9.16
N VAL A 84 5.46 10.13 8.50
CA VAL A 84 6.30 11.29 8.82
C VAL A 84 5.38 12.25 9.58
N GLY A 85 5.87 12.78 10.70
CA GLY A 85 5.09 13.48 11.73
C GLY A 85 4.16 14.56 11.19
#